data_AF-E4TME6-F1
#
_entry.id   AF-E4TME6-F1
#
_cell.length_a   1.000
_cell.length_b   1.000
_cell.length_c   1.000
_cell.angle_alpha   90.00
_cell.angle_beta   90.00
_cell.angle_gamma   90.00
#
_symmetry.space_group_name_H-M   'P 1'
#
loop_
_entity.id
_entity.type
_entity.pdbx_description
1 polymer ?
#
loop_
_entity_poly.entity_id
_entity_poly.type
_entity_poly.pdbx_seq_one_letter_code
_entity_poly.pdbx_strand_id
1 'polypeptide(L)'
;MNIISKVVEFGMNNNLSDSVKTKIRLGNILNVALIIIISFYAIISGLVIPEVLPYCLYGLVAYLIILGTSYFGLNVLSRFLMAIMPALVIGMLHAVIMQQEDIIFKEIYAFQIVGSLIAFSLFDYKRVQFWLPAFVISILPILYIYELNDYFDIGFDNTTFQKAWIRVTVLFGAFFLGGFLFIFLQRLNQKEFLKAKELTNQFAEENRRATEKEKELEDSLGKLEQAQLEEKKRAWATKGLAEIGAILRGEENLKVLTDKIITFVVKYLEANQGALFLLENENDEDTKLHLKSAYAFQRKKRLDIKMNPGEGLVGQCYLEKDYIYLTEVPENYINIKSGLGDANPKSILITPMIVNEEVYGIFEIASFHTFEQYQIDFMLEMGENIAMQLNSLKNNEKTKQLLAEMQEQSQQLHSQEEEMRQNMEELQATQEQQERQERELRAELDEVQRAKEALEQQLDQKEELIKKLQTD
;
A
#
# COMPACT_ATOMS: atom_id res chain seq x y z
N MET A 1 -22.89 -53.51 13.05
CA MET A 1 -23.99 -52.62 12.61
C MET A 1 -25.30 -53.37 12.80
N ASN A 2 -26.18 -52.90 13.69
CA ASN A 2 -27.38 -53.60 14.15
C ASN A 2 -28.37 -53.80 12.98
N ILE A 3 -29.11 -54.92 12.91
CA ILE A 3 -30.08 -55.18 11.81
C ILE A 3 -31.10 -54.04 11.74
N ILE A 4 -31.54 -53.54 12.91
CA ILE A 4 -32.44 -52.39 13.03
C ILE A 4 -31.84 -51.13 12.40
N SER A 5 -30.53 -50.90 12.54
CA SER A 5 -29.89 -49.71 11.96
C SER A 5 -29.86 -49.76 10.43
N LYS A 6 -29.76 -50.95 9.82
CA LYS A 6 -29.84 -51.11 8.36
C LYS A 6 -31.26 -50.89 7.85
N VAL A 7 -32.26 -51.45 8.54
CA VAL A 7 -33.67 -51.35 8.16
C VAL A 7 -34.16 -49.89 8.19
N VAL A 8 -33.71 -49.13 9.19
CA VAL A 8 -34.02 -47.70 9.33
C VAL A 8 -33.47 -46.86 8.16
N GLU A 9 -32.48 -47.36 7.43
CA GLU A 9 -31.85 -46.66 6.30
C GLU A 9 -32.40 -47.01 4.92
N PHE A 10 -33.41 -47.89 4.85
CA PHE A 10 -34.02 -48.28 3.58
C PHE A 10 -34.56 -47.07 2.79
N GLY A 11 -34.30 -47.09 1.47
CA GLY A 11 -34.76 -46.07 0.55
C GLY A 11 -34.00 -44.74 0.59
N MET A 12 -33.06 -44.56 1.51
CA MET A 12 -32.20 -43.37 1.52
C MET A 12 -31.08 -43.51 0.49
N ASN A 13 -30.98 -42.55 -0.43
CA ASN A 13 -29.88 -42.43 -1.38
C ASN A 13 -29.19 -41.06 -1.22
N ASN A 14 -28.00 -40.90 -1.82
CA ASN A 14 -27.22 -39.68 -1.68
C ASN A 14 -27.86 -38.44 -2.34
N ASN A 15 -28.73 -38.66 -3.34
CA ASN A 15 -29.37 -37.60 -4.13
C ASN A 15 -30.55 -36.92 -3.41
N LEU A 16 -31.00 -37.46 -2.28
CA LEU A 16 -32.05 -36.86 -1.46
C LEU A 16 -31.48 -35.78 -0.54
N SER A 17 -32.22 -34.70 -0.34
CA SER A 17 -31.88 -33.69 0.67
C SER A 17 -31.95 -34.28 2.08
N ASP A 18 -31.18 -33.71 3.00
CA ASP A 18 -31.09 -34.20 4.38
C ASP A 18 -32.43 -34.13 5.12
N SER A 19 -33.28 -33.16 4.77
CA SER A 19 -34.65 -33.06 5.28
C SER A 19 -35.50 -34.27 4.85
N VAL A 20 -35.40 -34.69 3.58
CA VAL A 20 -36.14 -35.85 3.07
C VAL A 20 -35.61 -37.16 3.66
N LYS A 21 -34.29 -37.31 3.79
CA LYS A 21 -33.65 -38.46 4.46
C LYS A 21 -34.13 -38.60 5.90
N THR A 22 -34.21 -37.48 6.63
CA THR A 22 -34.70 -37.47 8.03
C THR A 22 -36.15 -37.95 8.12
N LYS A 23 -37.02 -37.53 7.19
CA LYS A 23 -38.43 -37.96 7.14
C LYS A 23 -38.59 -39.43 6.77
N ILE A 24 -37.77 -39.96 5.85
CA ILE A 24 -37.75 -41.40 5.50
C ILE A 24 -37.29 -42.22 6.70
N ARG A 25 -36.20 -41.82 7.34
CA ARG A 25 -35.66 -42.46 8.53
C ARG A 25 -36.70 -42.52 9.65
N LEU A 26 -37.43 -41.43 9.88
CA LEU A 26 -38.52 -41.39 10.85
C LEU A 26 -39.64 -42.39 10.51
N GLY A 27 -40.07 -42.43 9.25
CA GLY A 27 -41.05 -43.41 8.79
C GLY A 27 -40.63 -44.85 9.04
N ASN A 28 -39.37 -45.17 8.75
CA ASN A 28 -38.84 -46.52 8.97
C ASN A 28 -38.69 -46.88 10.45
N ILE A 29 -38.25 -45.94 11.31
CA ILE A 29 -38.20 -46.14 12.76
C ILE A 29 -39.61 -46.44 13.29
N LEU A 30 -40.59 -45.63 12.89
CA LEU A 30 -41.96 -45.79 13.34
C LEU A 30 -42.55 -47.11 12.84
N ASN A 31 -42.25 -47.51 11.59
CA ASN A 31 -42.70 -48.78 11.03
C ASN A 31 -42.12 -49.98 11.79
N VAL A 32 -40.81 -49.97 12.08
CA VAL A 32 -40.17 -51.02 12.89
C VAL A 32 -40.78 -51.07 14.31
N ALA A 33 -41.03 -49.91 14.93
CA ALA A 33 -41.68 -49.85 16.23
C ALA A 33 -43.09 -50.45 16.19
N LEU A 34 -43.90 -50.12 15.18
CA LEU A 34 -45.25 -50.68 15.02
C LEU A 34 -45.23 -52.17 14.71
N ILE A 35 -44.27 -52.69 13.94
CA ILE A 35 -44.07 -54.12 13.73
C ILE A 35 -43.80 -54.84 15.06
N ILE A 36 -42.95 -54.29 15.91
CA ILE A 36 -42.66 -54.87 17.23
C ILE A 36 -43.91 -54.85 18.11
N ILE A 37 -44.61 -53.71 18.16
CA ILE A 37 -45.82 -53.53 18.97
C ILE A 37 -46.93 -54.50 18.52
N ILE A 38 -47.19 -54.58 17.21
CA ILE A 38 -48.26 -55.45 16.70
C ILE A 38 -47.89 -56.92 16.80
N SER A 39 -46.61 -57.29 16.70
CA SER A 39 -46.15 -58.66 16.92
C SER A 39 -46.35 -59.08 18.36
N PHE A 40 -46.03 -58.20 19.32
CA PHE A 40 -46.27 -58.44 20.73
C PHE A 40 -47.77 -58.55 21.03
N TYR A 41 -48.57 -57.66 20.45
CA TYR A 41 -50.02 -57.70 20.58
C TYR A 41 -50.63 -58.97 19.96
N ALA A 42 -50.12 -59.44 18.80
CA ALA A 42 -50.54 -60.69 18.17
C ALA A 42 -50.25 -61.91 19.06
N ILE A 43 -49.10 -61.95 19.73
CA ILE A 43 -48.75 -63.03 20.67
C ILE A 43 -49.74 -63.04 21.86
N ILE A 44 -50.01 -61.88 22.44
CA ILE A 44 -50.95 -61.77 23.56
C ILE A 44 -52.38 -62.11 23.11
N SER A 45 -52.83 -61.58 21.98
CA SER A 45 -54.17 -61.86 21.46
C SER A 45 -54.31 -63.34 21.13
N GLY A 46 -53.29 -63.98 20.54
CA GLY A 46 -53.33 -65.43 20.28
C GLY A 46 -53.49 -66.29 21.54
N LEU A 47 -53.05 -65.80 22.70
CA LEU A 47 -53.18 -66.51 23.99
C LEU A 47 -54.47 -66.18 24.74
N VAL A 48 -54.96 -64.94 24.63
CA VAL A 48 -56.07 -64.43 25.45
C VAL A 48 -57.38 -64.34 24.66
N ILE A 49 -57.30 -63.96 23.38
CA ILE A 49 -58.44 -63.65 22.49
C ILE A 49 -58.10 -64.09 21.03
N PRO A 50 -58.10 -65.41 20.74
CA PRO A 50 -57.64 -65.94 19.45
C PRO A 50 -58.37 -65.37 18.24
N GLU A 51 -59.62 -64.93 18.41
CA GLU A 51 -60.48 -64.37 17.36
C GLU A 51 -59.93 -63.06 16.79
N VAL A 52 -59.16 -62.30 17.57
CA VAL A 52 -58.55 -61.02 17.14
C VAL A 52 -57.22 -61.25 16.39
N LEU A 53 -56.62 -62.44 16.52
CA LEU A 53 -55.31 -62.77 15.94
C LEU A 53 -55.22 -62.53 14.42
N PRO A 54 -56.20 -62.91 13.58
CA PRO A 54 -56.13 -62.66 12.13
C PRO A 54 -55.95 -61.18 11.78
N TYR A 55 -56.60 -60.28 12.53
CA TYR A 55 -56.54 -58.84 12.32
C TYR A 55 -55.19 -58.24 12.71
N CYS A 56 -54.58 -58.76 13.77
CA CYS A 56 -53.20 -58.43 14.12
C CYS A 56 -52.22 -58.87 13.03
N LEU A 57 -52.43 -60.05 12.44
CA LEU A 57 -51.61 -60.56 11.34
C LEU A 57 -51.79 -59.72 10.06
N TYR A 58 -53.00 -59.26 9.74
CA TYR A 58 -53.21 -58.33 8.62
C TYR A 58 -52.44 -57.02 8.80
N GLY A 59 -52.45 -56.46 10.01
CA GLY A 59 -51.64 -55.28 10.31
C GLY A 59 -50.14 -55.54 10.20
N LEU A 60 -49.65 -56.70 10.68
CA LEU A 60 -48.25 -57.09 10.54
C LEU A 60 -47.84 -57.17 9.07
N VAL A 61 -48.65 -57.82 8.23
CA VAL A 61 -48.42 -57.91 6.78
C VAL A 61 -48.41 -56.51 6.15
N ALA A 62 -49.35 -55.63 6.52
CA ALA A 62 -49.38 -54.26 6.02
C ALA A 62 -48.09 -53.49 6.34
N TYR A 63 -47.56 -53.59 7.57
CA TYR A 63 -46.31 -52.94 7.95
C TYR A 63 -45.08 -53.54 7.26
N LEU A 64 -45.06 -54.86 7.02
CA LEU A 64 -44.01 -55.50 6.22
C LEU A 64 -44.04 -55.03 4.76
N ILE A 65 -45.23 -54.85 4.17
CA ILE A 65 -45.38 -54.26 2.83
C ILE A 65 -44.85 -52.83 2.81
N ILE A 66 -45.20 -52.01 3.81
CA ILE A 66 -44.68 -50.64 3.93
C ILE A 66 -43.15 -50.66 3.97
N LEU A 67 -42.55 -51.59 4.72
CA LEU A 67 -41.11 -51.72 4.80
C LEU A 67 -40.49 -52.14 3.46
N GLY A 68 -41.12 -53.07 2.75
CA GLY A 68 -40.74 -53.47 1.40
C GLY A 68 -40.76 -52.30 0.42
N THR A 69 -41.82 -51.47 0.44
CA THR A 69 -41.87 -50.27 -0.42
C THR A 69 -40.75 -49.27 -0.10
N SER A 70 -40.35 -49.15 1.18
CA SER A 70 -39.18 -48.34 1.54
C SER A 70 -37.88 -48.96 1.03
N TYR A 71 -37.74 -50.28 1.09
CA TYR A 71 -36.55 -50.99 0.58
C TYR A 71 -36.35 -50.76 -0.93
N PHE A 72 -37.44 -50.79 -1.71
CA PHE A 72 -37.41 -50.51 -3.16
C PHE A 72 -37.27 -49.02 -3.51
N GLY A 73 -37.15 -48.12 -2.52
CA GLY A 73 -36.98 -46.69 -2.76
C GLY A 73 -38.25 -45.94 -3.17
N LEU A 74 -39.44 -46.55 -3.01
CA LEU A 74 -40.74 -45.90 -3.23
C LEU A 74 -41.11 -44.99 -2.04
N ASN A 75 -40.23 -44.03 -1.73
CA ASN A 75 -40.20 -43.27 -0.49
C ASN A 75 -41.44 -42.40 -0.24
N VAL A 76 -42.10 -41.92 -1.30
CA VAL A 76 -43.35 -41.15 -1.15
C VAL A 76 -44.50 -42.08 -0.79
N LEU A 77 -44.62 -43.21 -1.51
CA LEU A 77 -45.67 -44.20 -1.28
C LEU A 77 -45.54 -44.85 0.09
N SER A 78 -44.32 -45.28 0.46
CA SER A 78 -44.06 -45.90 1.77
C SER A 78 -44.47 -44.97 2.93
N ARG A 79 -44.11 -43.68 2.87
CA ARG A 79 -44.50 -42.70 3.88
C ARG A 79 -45.99 -42.39 3.88
N PHE A 80 -46.62 -42.37 2.71
CA PHE A 80 -48.06 -42.15 2.59
C PHE A 80 -48.84 -43.32 3.21
N LEU A 81 -48.47 -44.56 2.88
CA LEU A 81 -49.04 -45.75 3.51
C LEU A 81 -48.78 -45.75 5.02
N MET A 82 -47.56 -45.44 5.45
CA MET A 82 -47.20 -45.35 6.87
C MET A 82 -47.98 -44.28 7.64
N ALA A 83 -48.39 -43.20 6.98
CA ALA A 83 -49.20 -42.14 7.59
C ALA A 83 -50.66 -42.55 7.83
N ILE A 84 -51.18 -43.53 7.06
CA ILE A 84 -52.59 -43.91 7.09
C ILE A 84 -52.80 -45.25 7.81
N MET A 85 -51.93 -46.23 7.55
CA MET A 85 -52.07 -47.60 8.00
C MET A 85 -52.22 -47.77 9.52
N PRO A 86 -51.54 -47.00 10.39
CA PRO A 86 -51.75 -47.12 11.83
C PRO A 86 -53.20 -46.85 12.23
N ALA A 87 -53.80 -45.77 11.73
CA ALA A 87 -55.18 -45.44 12.03
C ALA A 87 -56.17 -46.46 11.41
N LEU A 88 -55.88 -46.98 10.21
CA LEU A 88 -56.68 -48.03 9.59
C LEU A 88 -56.65 -49.35 10.35
N VAL A 89 -55.47 -49.82 10.76
CA VAL A 89 -55.31 -51.08 11.50
C VAL A 89 -55.99 -50.98 12.87
N ILE A 90 -55.82 -49.86 13.57
CA ILE A 90 -56.53 -49.60 14.84
C ILE A 90 -58.04 -49.46 14.60
N GLY A 91 -58.45 -48.83 13.50
CA GLY A 91 -59.82 -48.75 12.98
C GLY A 91 -60.48 -50.11 12.85
N MET A 92 -59.82 -50.99 12.10
CA MET A 92 -60.26 -52.36 11.87
C MET A 92 -60.37 -53.16 13.17
N LEU A 93 -59.36 -53.07 14.04
CA LEU A 93 -59.41 -53.73 15.35
C LEU A 93 -60.56 -53.18 16.22
N HIS A 94 -60.80 -51.87 16.21
CA HIS A 94 -61.92 -51.26 16.94
C HIS A 94 -63.27 -51.76 16.42
N ALA A 95 -63.43 -51.83 15.09
CA ALA A 95 -64.64 -52.33 14.46
C ALA A 95 -64.92 -53.79 14.86
N VAL A 96 -63.91 -54.66 14.87
CA VAL A 96 -64.05 -56.08 15.27
C VAL A 96 -64.41 -56.26 16.75
N ILE A 97 -63.94 -55.36 17.63
CA ILE A 97 -64.17 -55.47 19.08
C ILE A 97 -65.57 -54.97 19.48
N MET A 98 -66.24 -54.20 18.62
CA MET A 98 -67.58 -53.67 18.85
C MET A 98 -68.67 -54.74 18.59
N GLN A 99 -69.74 -54.77 19.40
CA GLN A 99 -70.88 -55.72 19.28
C GLN A 99 -72.09 -55.07 18.62
N GLN A 100 -73.07 -55.88 18.19
CA GLN A 100 -74.38 -55.47 17.61
C GLN A 100 -75.28 -54.57 18.50
N GLU A 101 -74.80 -54.09 19.65
CA GLU A 101 -75.48 -53.06 20.45
C GLU A 101 -74.46 -52.03 20.98
N ASP A 102 -74.36 -50.87 20.31
CA ASP A 102 -73.96 -49.51 20.72
C ASP A 102 -72.82 -49.21 21.74
N ILE A 103 -72.08 -50.18 22.29
CA ILE A 103 -71.01 -49.91 23.26
C ILE A 103 -69.71 -49.54 22.53
N ILE A 104 -69.54 -48.24 22.33
CA ILE A 104 -68.32 -47.65 21.75
C ILE A 104 -67.19 -47.61 22.79
N PHE A 105 -66.04 -48.19 22.46
CA PHE A 105 -64.81 -48.08 23.27
C PHE A 105 -64.10 -46.76 23.00
N LYS A 106 -64.54 -45.70 23.69
CA LYS A 106 -64.02 -44.32 23.53
C LYS A 106 -62.51 -44.23 23.74
N GLU A 107 -61.94 -45.16 24.50
CA GLU A 107 -60.51 -45.26 24.78
C GLU A 107 -59.67 -45.56 23.53
N ILE A 108 -60.24 -46.28 22.55
CA ILE A 108 -59.54 -46.65 21.31
C ILE A 108 -59.46 -45.47 20.34
N TYR A 109 -60.41 -44.53 20.39
CA TYR A 109 -60.33 -43.30 19.61
C TYR A 109 -59.08 -42.47 19.94
N ALA A 110 -58.58 -42.51 21.17
CA ALA A 110 -57.34 -41.83 21.51
C ALA A 110 -56.16 -42.36 20.67
N PHE A 111 -56.08 -43.68 20.46
CA PHE A 111 -55.08 -44.29 19.59
C PHE A 111 -55.29 -43.96 18.11
N GLN A 112 -56.54 -43.94 17.64
CA GLN A 112 -56.86 -43.57 16.25
C GLN A 112 -56.50 -42.10 15.96
N ILE A 113 -56.76 -41.19 16.90
CA ILE A 113 -56.37 -39.78 16.80
C ILE A 113 -54.84 -39.66 16.78
N VAL A 114 -54.13 -40.31 17.69
CA VAL A 114 -52.64 -40.31 17.67
C VAL A 114 -52.11 -40.88 16.35
N GLY A 115 -52.72 -41.95 15.84
CA GLY A 115 -52.41 -42.54 14.55
C GLY A 115 -52.59 -41.57 13.38
N SER A 116 -53.68 -40.79 13.38
CA SER A 116 -53.96 -39.80 12.34
C SER A 116 -52.91 -38.68 12.30
N LEU A 117 -52.37 -38.29 13.47
CA LEU A 117 -51.38 -37.22 13.57
C LEU A 117 -50.00 -37.60 13.03
N ILE A 118 -49.74 -38.89 12.74
CA ILE A 118 -48.49 -39.36 12.13
C ILE A 118 -48.25 -38.69 10.76
N ALA A 119 -49.29 -38.34 10.02
CA ALA A 119 -49.17 -37.66 8.73
C ALA A 119 -48.36 -36.34 8.83
N PHE A 120 -48.57 -35.55 9.88
CA PHE A 120 -47.83 -34.30 10.11
C PHE A 120 -46.35 -34.52 10.42
N SER A 121 -46.00 -35.71 10.91
CA SER A 121 -44.64 -36.08 11.27
C SER A 121 -43.82 -36.51 10.05
N LEU A 122 -44.44 -37.30 9.16
CA LEU A 122 -43.77 -37.93 8.02
C LEU A 122 -43.63 -37.02 6.79
N PHE A 123 -44.40 -35.94 6.75
CA PHE A 123 -44.37 -34.96 5.68
C PHE A 123 -43.90 -33.59 6.18
N ASP A 124 -43.56 -32.72 5.25
CA ASP A 124 -43.23 -31.32 5.54
C ASP A 124 -44.54 -30.52 5.61
N TYR A 125 -44.69 -29.65 6.61
CA TYR A 125 -45.88 -28.81 6.79
C TYR A 125 -46.17 -27.93 5.57
N LYS A 126 -45.11 -27.54 4.84
CA LYS A 126 -45.23 -26.73 3.61
C LYS A 126 -45.83 -27.51 2.44
N ARG A 127 -45.83 -28.85 2.46
CA ARG A 127 -46.31 -29.70 1.36
C ARG A 127 -47.68 -30.29 1.65
N VAL A 128 -48.70 -29.43 1.63
CA VAL A 128 -50.10 -29.77 1.94
C VAL A 128 -50.64 -30.93 1.10
N GLN A 129 -50.21 -31.05 -0.16
CA GLN A 129 -50.65 -32.09 -1.10
C GLN A 129 -50.40 -33.53 -0.64
N PHE A 130 -49.50 -33.78 0.33
CA PHE A 130 -49.20 -35.13 0.80
C PHE A 130 -49.77 -35.42 2.18
N TRP A 131 -49.64 -34.49 3.13
CA TRP A 131 -50.07 -34.74 4.51
C TRP A 131 -51.58 -34.60 4.69
N LEU A 132 -52.23 -33.68 3.98
CA LEU A 132 -53.67 -33.43 4.15
C LEU A 132 -54.50 -34.63 3.65
N PRO A 133 -54.25 -35.21 2.45
CA PRO A 133 -54.98 -36.41 2.03
C PRO A 133 -54.72 -37.60 2.95
N ALA A 134 -53.47 -37.80 3.39
CA ALA A 134 -53.14 -38.87 4.33
C ALA A 134 -53.88 -38.71 5.67
N PHE A 135 -53.91 -37.49 6.21
CA PHE A 135 -54.65 -37.18 7.43
C PHE A 135 -56.16 -37.42 7.26
N VAL A 136 -56.75 -36.95 6.16
CA VAL A 136 -58.19 -37.16 5.89
C VAL A 136 -58.53 -38.64 5.81
N ILE A 137 -57.75 -39.43 5.05
CA ILE A 137 -57.98 -40.89 4.93
C ILE A 137 -57.80 -41.57 6.29
N SER A 138 -56.82 -41.14 7.09
CA SER A 138 -56.56 -41.71 8.42
C SER A 138 -57.69 -41.48 9.43
N ILE A 139 -58.53 -40.46 9.21
CA ILE A 139 -59.70 -40.16 10.06
C ILE A 139 -60.95 -40.94 9.64
N LEU A 140 -61.03 -41.44 8.40
CA LEU A 140 -62.23 -42.15 7.92
C LEU A 140 -62.70 -43.29 8.84
N PRO A 141 -61.82 -44.14 9.41
CA PRO A 141 -62.24 -45.20 10.34
C PRO A 141 -62.87 -44.69 11.64
N ILE A 142 -62.57 -43.44 12.03
CA ILE A 142 -63.17 -42.78 13.18
C ILE A 142 -64.62 -42.38 12.85
N LEU A 143 -64.84 -41.88 11.63
CA LEU A 143 -66.13 -41.36 11.20
C LEU A 143 -67.13 -42.45 10.81
N TYR A 144 -66.64 -43.55 10.23
CA TYR A 144 -67.44 -44.65 9.67
C TYR A 144 -67.27 -45.95 10.45
N ILE A 145 -67.14 -45.86 11.78
CA ILE A 145 -66.86 -47.04 12.62
C ILE A 145 -68.02 -48.04 12.62
N TYR A 146 -69.26 -47.57 12.50
CA TYR A 146 -70.46 -48.39 12.50
C TYR A 146 -70.55 -49.22 11.23
N GLU A 147 -70.34 -48.58 10.08
CA GLU A 147 -70.32 -49.24 8.78
C GLU A 147 -69.15 -50.23 8.67
N LEU A 148 -68.02 -49.94 9.33
CA LEU A 148 -66.92 -50.90 9.45
C LEU A 148 -67.28 -52.08 10.37
N ASN A 149 -67.98 -51.84 11.49
CA ASN A 149 -68.43 -52.90 12.40
C ASN A 149 -69.36 -53.88 11.67
N ASP A 150 -70.37 -53.38 10.95
CA ASP A 150 -71.31 -54.19 10.18
C ASP A 150 -70.61 -55.13 9.18
N TYR A 151 -69.50 -54.68 8.58
CA TYR A 151 -68.72 -55.47 7.64
C TYR A 151 -67.89 -56.57 8.31
N PHE A 152 -67.42 -56.34 9.54
CA PHE A 152 -66.55 -57.25 10.29
C PHE A 152 -67.27 -58.02 11.40
N ASP A 153 -68.60 -57.94 11.48
CA ASP A 153 -69.41 -58.52 12.55
C ASP A 153 -69.35 -60.06 12.53
N ILE A 154 -68.50 -60.60 13.41
CA ILE A 154 -68.25 -62.05 13.54
C ILE A 154 -68.86 -62.59 14.84
N GLY A 155 -69.68 -61.80 15.55
CA GLY A 155 -70.27 -62.23 16.82
C GLY A 155 -69.22 -62.39 17.93
N PHE A 156 -68.29 -61.44 18.03
CA PHE A 156 -67.19 -61.45 18.99
C PHE A 156 -67.67 -61.23 20.45
N ASP A 157 -67.18 -62.04 21.40
CA ASP A 157 -67.41 -61.83 22.83
C ASP A 157 -66.47 -60.72 23.37
N ASN A 158 -67.02 -59.51 23.52
CA ASN A 158 -66.26 -58.35 23.98
C ASN A 158 -66.19 -58.20 25.51
N THR A 159 -66.72 -59.16 26.29
CA THR A 159 -66.77 -59.09 27.77
C THR A 159 -65.39 -58.88 28.40
N THR A 160 -64.34 -59.41 27.77
CA THR A 160 -62.96 -59.20 28.19
C THR A 160 -62.53 -57.74 28.03
N PHE A 161 -62.87 -57.07 26.94
CA PHE A 161 -62.56 -55.65 26.70
C PHE A 161 -63.42 -54.70 27.57
N GLN A 162 -64.58 -55.15 28.04
CA GLN A 162 -65.43 -54.37 28.95
C GLN A 162 -64.85 -54.24 30.37
N LYS A 163 -63.84 -55.03 30.75
CA LYS A 163 -63.20 -54.96 32.07
C LYS A 163 -62.50 -53.60 32.28
N ALA A 164 -62.81 -52.93 33.39
CA ALA A 164 -62.31 -51.59 33.69
C ALA A 164 -60.77 -51.47 33.65
N TRP A 165 -60.03 -52.48 34.13
CA TRP A 165 -58.56 -52.45 34.13
C TRP A 165 -57.96 -52.50 32.72
N ILE A 166 -58.63 -53.14 31.74
CA ILE A 166 -58.20 -53.17 30.34
C ILE A 166 -58.39 -51.80 29.71
N ARG A 167 -59.56 -51.17 29.89
CA ARG A 167 -59.87 -49.82 29.37
C ARG A 167 -58.87 -48.77 29.88
N VAL A 168 -58.55 -48.81 31.17
CA VAL A 168 -57.55 -47.91 31.78
C VAL A 168 -56.16 -48.14 31.18
N THR A 169 -55.74 -49.41 30.99
CA THR A 169 -54.43 -49.74 30.41
C THR A 169 -54.30 -49.23 28.97
N VAL A 170 -55.37 -49.36 28.17
CA VAL A 170 -55.47 -48.84 26.80
C VAL A 170 -55.30 -47.31 26.81
N LEU A 171 -56.03 -46.58 27.66
CA LEU A 171 -55.90 -45.12 27.77
C LEU A 171 -54.48 -44.67 28.13
N PHE A 172 -53.86 -45.30 29.13
CA PHE A 172 -52.48 -44.98 29.51
C PHE A 172 -51.51 -45.25 28.36
N GLY A 173 -51.67 -46.36 27.64
CA GLY A 173 -50.87 -46.67 26.45
C GLY A 173 -50.96 -45.59 25.38
N ALA A 174 -52.17 -45.06 25.11
CA ALA A 174 -52.37 -43.99 24.13
C ALA A 174 -51.67 -42.68 24.56
N PHE A 175 -51.77 -42.33 25.85
CA PHE A 175 -51.15 -41.14 26.41
C PHE A 175 -49.62 -41.20 26.33
N PHE A 176 -49.02 -42.34 26.72
CA PHE A 176 -47.57 -42.53 26.63
C PHE A 176 -47.07 -42.50 25.18
N LEU A 177 -47.81 -43.13 24.25
CA LEU A 177 -47.45 -43.12 22.83
C LEU A 177 -47.50 -41.71 22.23
N GLY A 178 -48.58 -40.96 22.51
CA GLY A 178 -48.73 -39.57 22.06
C GLY A 178 -47.66 -38.65 22.64
N GLY A 179 -47.38 -38.74 23.95
CA GLY A 179 -46.35 -37.96 24.62
C GLY A 179 -44.94 -38.27 24.10
N PHE A 180 -44.62 -39.55 23.86
CA PHE A 180 -43.35 -39.96 23.26
C PHE A 180 -43.19 -39.37 21.86
N LEU A 181 -44.23 -39.46 21.02
CA LEU A 181 -44.20 -38.95 19.66
C LEU A 181 -44.02 -37.42 19.64
N PHE A 182 -44.70 -36.70 20.53
CA PHE A 182 -44.54 -35.25 20.70
C PHE A 182 -43.11 -34.84 21.11
N ILE A 183 -42.56 -35.45 22.16
CA ILE A 183 -41.18 -35.18 22.63
C ILE A 183 -40.17 -35.51 21.52
N PHE A 184 -40.39 -36.61 20.81
CA PHE A 184 -39.53 -37.04 19.72
C PHE A 184 -39.55 -36.02 18.57
N LEU A 185 -40.73 -35.52 18.17
CA LEU A 185 -40.86 -34.46 17.17
C LEU A 185 -40.18 -33.16 17.59
N GLN A 186 -40.34 -32.76 18.85
CA GLN A 186 -39.72 -31.56 19.39
C GLN A 186 -38.18 -31.66 19.34
N ARG A 187 -37.62 -32.82 19.67
CA ARG A 187 -36.18 -33.08 19.58
C ARG A 187 -35.64 -33.01 18.14
N LEU A 188 -36.42 -33.43 17.15
CA LEU A 188 -36.02 -33.29 15.75
C LEU A 188 -35.95 -31.81 15.33
N ASN A 189 -36.93 -31.00 15.73
CA ASN A 189 -37.00 -29.59 15.36
C ASN A 189 -35.87 -28.75 16.01
N GLN A 190 -35.48 -29.07 17.25
CA GLN A 190 -34.39 -28.35 17.92
C GLN A 190 -33.04 -28.47 17.19
N LYS A 191 -32.74 -29.62 16.58
CA LYS A 191 -31.47 -29.82 15.88
C LYS A 191 -31.30 -28.89 14.67
N GLU A 192 -32.39 -28.58 13.98
CA GLU A 192 -32.36 -27.66 12.83
C GLU A 192 -32.12 -26.22 13.29
N PHE A 193 -32.72 -25.82 14.41
CA PHE A 193 -32.54 -24.49 14.98
C PHE A 193 -31.09 -24.21 15.43
N LEU A 194 -30.43 -25.18 16.09
CA LEU A 194 -29.04 -25.00 16.52
C LEU A 194 -28.10 -24.81 15.32
N LYS A 195 -28.27 -25.58 14.25
CA LYS A 195 -27.47 -25.44 13.02
C LYS A 195 -27.66 -24.06 12.38
N ALA A 196 -28.89 -23.56 12.33
CA ALA A 196 -29.16 -22.23 11.80
C ALA A 196 -28.50 -21.12 12.64
N LYS A 197 -28.49 -21.28 13.97
CA LYS A 197 -27.81 -20.34 14.89
C LYS A 197 -26.28 -20.36 14.73
N GLU A 198 -25.69 -21.54 14.57
CA GLU A 198 -24.24 -21.66 14.34
C GLU A 198 -23.82 -21.01 13.02
N LEU A 199 -24.57 -21.27 11.94
CA LEU A 199 -24.31 -20.69 10.64
C LEU A 199 -24.41 -19.15 10.65
N THR A 200 -25.43 -18.60 11.33
CA THR A 200 -25.59 -17.14 11.45
C THR A 200 -24.47 -16.48 12.25
N ASN A 201 -23.97 -17.14 13.31
CA ASN A 201 -22.82 -16.66 14.05
C ASN A 201 -21.54 -16.69 13.20
N GLN A 202 -21.33 -17.76 12.41
CA GLN A 202 -20.20 -17.86 11.48
C GLN A 202 -20.23 -16.74 10.45
N PHE A 203 -21.39 -16.47 9.83
CA PHE A 203 -21.56 -15.35 8.90
C PHE A 203 -21.28 -14.00 9.55
N ALA A 204 -21.72 -13.78 10.79
CA ALA A 204 -21.46 -12.54 11.51
C ALA A 204 -19.96 -12.34 11.79
N GLU A 205 -19.24 -13.40 12.16
CA GLU A 205 -17.80 -13.35 12.40
C GLU A 205 -17.01 -13.14 11.10
N GLU A 206 -17.40 -13.81 10.02
CA GLU A 206 -16.80 -13.64 8.70
C GLU A 206 -16.98 -12.21 8.18
N ASN A 207 -18.20 -11.65 8.30
CA ASN A 207 -18.46 -10.26 7.93
C ASN A 207 -17.62 -9.28 8.75
N ARG A 208 -17.49 -9.50 10.07
CA ARG A 208 -16.64 -8.66 10.92
C ARG A 208 -15.17 -8.69 10.45
N ARG A 209 -14.63 -9.86 10.16
CA ARG A 209 -13.26 -10.02 9.63
C ARG A 209 -13.09 -9.35 8.27
N ALA A 210 -14.12 -9.40 7.42
CA ALA A 210 -14.11 -8.72 6.12
C ALA A 210 -14.02 -7.20 6.29
N THR A 211 -14.84 -6.62 7.17
CA THR A 211 -14.81 -5.17 7.47
C THR A 211 -13.49 -4.72 8.10
N GLU A 212 -12.92 -5.52 9.01
CA GLU A 212 -11.60 -5.22 9.60
C GLU A 212 -10.49 -5.20 8.53
N LYS A 213 -10.49 -6.17 7.61
CA LYS A 213 -9.56 -6.19 6.46
C LYS A 213 -9.77 -5.06 5.48
N GLU A 214 -11.01 -4.66 5.22
CA GLU A 214 -11.33 -3.54 4.34
C GLU A 214 -10.73 -2.24 4.88
N LYS A 215 -10.87 -1.99 6.18
CA LYS A 215 -10.27 -0.84 6.86
C LYS A 215 -8.74 -0.89 6.84
N GLU A 216 -8.14 -2.06 7.10
CA GLU A 216 -6.68 -2.23 7.04
C GLU A 216 -6.14 -1.98 5.62
N LEU A 217 -6.89 -2.41 4.59
CA LEU A 217 -6.55 -2.17 3.19
C LEU A 217 -6.64 -0.68 2.84
N GLU A 218 -7.69 0.02 3.27
CA GLU A 218 -7.85 1.46 3.06
C GLU A 218 -6.69 2.25 3.70
N ASP A 219 -6.36 1.97 4.96
CA ASP A 219 -5.21 2.59 5.65
C ASP A 219 -3.89 2.30 4.93
N SER A 220 -3.71 1.08 4.41
CA SER A 220 -2.51 0.68 3.67
C SER A 220 -2.40 1.38 2.32
N LEU A 221 -3.52 1.50 1.59
CA LEU A 221 -3.58 2.23 0.32
C LEU A 221 -3.26 3.70 0.53
N GLY A 222 -3.83 4.34 1.56
CA GLY A 222 -3.51 5.73 1.88
C GLY A 222 -2.03 5.97 2.19
N LYS A 223 -1.39 5.05 2.94
CA LYS A 223 0.06 5.11 3.19
C LYS A 223 0.90 4.93 1.92
N LEU A 224 0.49 4.01 1.04
CA LEU A 224 1.18 3.78 -0.24
C LEU A 224 1.07 5.01 -1.16
N GLU A 225 -0.09 5.65 -1.23
CA GLU A 225 -0.28 6.87 -2.00
C GLU A 225 0.60 8.01 -1.49
N GLN A 226 0.66 8.21 -0.16
CA GLN A 226 1.57 9.19 0.45
C GLN A 226 3.04 8.89 0.15
N ALA A 227 3.45 7.62 0.30
CA ALA A 227 4.82 7.20 -0.02
C ALA A 227 5.17 7.44 -1.50
N GLN A 228 4.24 7.16 -2.42
CA GLN A 228 4.45 7.43 -3.85
C GLN A 228 4.55 8.92 -4.16
N LEU A 229 3.78 9.78 -3.48
CA LEU A 229 3.87 11.22 -3.67
C LEU A 229 5.23 11.77 -3.21
N GLU A 230 5.71 11.33 -2.04
CA GLU A 230 7.01 11.72 -1.51
C GLU A 230 8.16 11.19 -2.39
N GLU A 231 8.06 9.96 -2.88
CA GLU A 231 9.03 9.39 -3.83
C GLU A 231 9.09 10.21 -5.13
N LYS A 232 7.94 10.65 -5.66
CA LYS A 232 7.88 11.51 -6.85
C LYS A 232 8.57 12.86 -6.62
N LYS A 233 8.36 13.49 -5.46
CA LYS A 233 9.02 14.76 -5.10
C LYS A 233 10.54 14.60 -5.01
N ARG A 234 11.02 13.53 -4.37
CA ARG A 234 12.45 13.20 -4.28
C ARG A 234 13.06 12.90 -5.65
N ALA A 235 12.37 12.11 -6.48
CA ALA A 235 12.82 11.80 -7.83
C ALA A 235 12.89 13.05 -8.71
N TRP A 236 11.93 13.96 -8.56
CA TRP A 236 11.97 15.28 -9.19
C TRP A 236 13.22 16.06 -8.74
N ALA A 237 13.42 16.28 -7.44
CA ALA A 237 14.59 17.03 -6.96
C ALA A 237 15.93 16.41 -7.41
N THR A 238 16.06 15.09 -7.31
CA THR A 238 17.24 14.33 -7.78
C THR A 238 17.53 14.57 -9.26
N LYS A 239 16.48 14.55 -10.10
CA LYS A 239 16.62 14.82 -11.53
C LYS A 239 17.08 16.26 -11.78
N GLY A 240 16.50 17.22 -11.07
CA GLY A 240 16.89 18.63 -11.17
C GLY A 240 18.37 18.85 -10.80
N LEU A 241 18.82 18.24 -9.70
CA LEU A 241 20.21 18.31 -9.23
C LEU A 241 21.20 17.66 -10.21
N ALA A 242 20.80 16.56 -10.87
CA ALA A 242 21.61 15.94 -11.91
C ALA A 242 21.76 16.84 -13.15
N GLU A 243 20.67 17.48 -13.59
CA GLU A 243 20.67 18.37 -14.75
C GLU A 243 21.49 19.65 -14.49
N ILE A 244 21.32 20.29 -13.33
CA ILE A 244 22.15 21.46 -12.97
C ILE A 244 23.63 21.07 -12.81
N GLY A 245 23.93 19.90 -12.25
CA GLY A 245 25.30 19.39 -12.17
C GLY A 245 25.95 19.22 -13.54
N ALA A 246 25.19 18.83 -14.57
CA ALA A 246 25.69 18.77 -15.94
C ALA A 246 25.95 20.17 -16.53
N ILE A 247 25.10 21.15 -16.24
CA ILE A 247 25.29 22.56 -16.64
C ILE A 247 26.56 23.12 -16.00
N LEU A 248 26.75 22.89 -14.70
CA LEU A 248 27.90 23.39 -13.92
C LEU A 248 29.25 22.84 -14.41
N ARG A 249 29.30 21.59 -14.87
CA ARG A 249 30.52 20.98 -15.42
C ARG A 249 30.84 21.38 -16.86
N GLY A 250 29.85 21.84 -17.62
CA GLY A 250 29.96 22.05 -19.07
C GLY A 250 30.34 23.46 -19.51
N GLU A 251 30.52 24.42 -18.59
CA GLU A 251 30.75 25.83 -18.93
C GLU A 251 31.77 26.48 -17.98
N GLU A 252 32.88 26.98 -18.54
CA GLU A 252 33.90 27.71 -17.77
C GLU A 252 33.63 29.22 -17.73
N ASN A 253 32.87 29.75 -18.68
CA ASN A 253 32.59 31.18 -18.72
C ASN A 253 31.48 31.55 -17.72
N LEU A 254 31.83 32.30 -16.67
CA LEU A 254 30.90 32.70 -15.60
C LEU A 254 29.62 33.37 -16.11
N LYS A 255 29.73 34.23 -17.15
CA LYS A 255 28.57 34.92 -17.71
C LYS A 255 27.63 33.93 -18.41
N VAL A 256 28.17 33.04 -19.23
CA VAL A 256 27.37 32.02 -19.92
C VAL A 256 26.77 31.03 -18.93
N LEU A 257 27.52 30.68 -17.89
CA LEU A 257 27.08 29.77 -16.84
C LEU A 257 25.89 30.36 -16.06
N THR A 258 25.99 31.61 -15.59
CA THR A 258 24.91 32.28 -14.87
C THR A 258 23.64 32.42 -15.72
N ASP A 259 23.77 32.72 -17.03
CA ASP A 259 22.66 32.75 -17.99
C ASP A 259 21.98 31.37 -18.16
N LYS A 260 22.77 30.28 -18.24
CA LYS A 260 22.26 28.90 -18.32
C LYS A 260 21.57 28.47 -17.03
N ILE A 261 22.16 28.80 -15.87
CA ILE A 261 21.61 28.48 -14.54
C ILE A 261 20.23 29.13 -14.39
N ILE A 262 20.11 30.45 -14.53
CA ILE A 262 18.83 31.11 -14.27
C ILE A 262 17.74 30.65 -15.25
N THR A 263 18.13 30.38 -16.51
CA THR A 263 17.23 29.83 -17.52
C THR A 263 16.73 28.44 -17.13
N PHE A 264 17.61 27.59 -16.62
CA PHE A 264 17.26 26.26 -16.13
C PHE A 264 16.32 26.36 -14.93
N VAL A 265 16.69 27.13 -13.91
CA VAL A 265 15.92 27.27 -12.66
C VAL A 265 14.49 27.72 -12.95
N VAL A 266 14.33 28.81 -13.73
CA VAL A 266 13.00 29.34 -14.03
C VAL A 266 12.16 28.33 -14.81
N LYS A 267 12.74 27.64 -15.79
CA LYS A 267 12.00 26.62 -16.58
C LYS A 267 11.67 25.38 -15.76
N TYR A 268 12.58 24.93 -14.92
CA TYR A 268 12.45 23.70 -14.14
C TYR A 268 11.42 23.86 -13.02
N LEU A 269 11.36 25.04 -12.40
CA LEU A 269 10.34 25.42 -11.44
C LEU A 269 9.01 25.84 -12.08
N GLU A 270 8.94 25.89 -13.41
CA GLU A 270 7.80 26.43 -14.17
C GLU A 270 7.44 27.89 -13.81
N ALA A 271 8.42 28.62 -13.26
CA ALA A 271 8.29 30.02 -12.90
C ALA A 271 8.32 30.94 -14.13
N ASN A 272 8.05 32.24 -13.91
CA ASN A 272 7.89 33.19 -15.01
C ASN A 272 9.12 34.08 -15.20
N GLN A 273 9.74 34.50 -14.10
CA GLN A 273 10.90 35.40 -14.09
C GLN A 273 11.90 34.97 -13.05
N GLY A 274 13.16 35.29 -13.29
CA GLY A 274 14.21 35.03 -12.32
C GLY A 274 15.40 35.97 -12.49
N ALA A 275 16.08 36.24 -11.38
CA ALA A 275 17.32 37.00 -11.30
C ALA A 275 18.34 36.23 -10.48
N LEU A 276 19.62 36.36 -10.86
CA LEU A 276 20.76 35.79 -10.16
C LEU A 276 21.75 36.90 -9.83
N PHE A 277 21.89 37.16 -8.52
CA PHE A 277 22.84 38.09 -7.96
C PHE A 277 24.06 37.31 -7.46
N LEU A 278 25.27 37.76 -7.81
CA LEU A 278 26.51 37.18 -7.26
C LEU A 278 27.19 38.20 -6.34
N LEU A 279 27.87 37.68 -5.32
CA LEU A 279 28.68 38.51 -4.43
C LEU A 279 29.97 38.95 -5.14
N GLU A 280 30.17 40.26 -5.24
CA GLU A 280 31.44 40.87 -5.63
C GLU A 280 32.11 41.44 -4.38
N ASN A 281 33.27 40.89 -4.04
CA ASN A 281 34.12 41.38 -2.95
C ASN A 281 35.44 41.85 -3.55
N GLU A 282 35.60 43.17 -3.65
CA GLU A 282 36.90 43.79 -3.93
C GLU A 282 37.69 44.00 -2.61
N ASN A 283 37.01 44.27 -1.47
CA ASN A 283 37.50 44.31 -0.08
C ASN A 283 36.32 44.15 0.92
N ASP A 284 36.58 43.88 2.21
CA ASP A 284 35.54 43.70 3.27
C ASP A 284 34.59 44.90 3.44
N GLU A 285 35.00 46.11 3.03
CA GLU A 285 34.17 47.33 3.12
C GLU A 285 33.33 47.62 1.87
N ASP A 286 33.52 46.89 0.76
CA ASP A 286 32.83 47.16 -0.52
C ASP A 286 32.10 45.94 -1.10
N THR A 287 31.61 45.06 -0.22
CA THR A 287 30.76 43.92 -0.59
C THR A 287 29.48 44.38 -1.27
N LYS A 288 29.27 43.95 -2.52
CA LYS A 288 28.07 44.27 -3.30
C LYS A 288 27.46 43.03 -3.95
N LEU A 289 26.14 42.99 -4.00
CA LEU A 289 25.35 41.99 -4.73
C LEU A 289 25.10 42.52 -6.14
N HIS A 290 25.73 41.92 -7.13
CA HIS A 290 25.65 42.34 -8.53
C HIS A 290 24.74 41.41 -9.31
N LEU A 291 23.73 41.96 -9.99
CA LEU A 291 22.87 41.20 -10.91
C LEU A 291 23.67 40.70 -12.13
N LYS A 292 24.02 39.42 -12.15
CA LYS A 292 24.80 38.82 -13.23
C LYS A 292 23.96 38.28 -14.38
N SER A 293 22.77 37.77 -14.06
CA SER A 293 21.86 37.26 -15.08
C SER A 293 20.41 37.41 -14.66
N ALA A 294 19.52 37.52 -15.66
CA ALA A 294 18.09 37.57 -15.46
C ALA A 294 17.34 36.91 -16.62
N TYR A 295 16.28 36.18 -16.29
CA TYR A 295 15.38 35.53 -17.24
C TYR A 295 14.05 36.27 -17.32
N ALA A 296 13.57 36.53 -18.54
CA ALA A 296 12.32 37.26 -18.83
C ALA A 296 12.21 38.63 -18.12
N PHE A 297 13.35 39.23 -17.79
CA PHE A 297 13.47 40.57 -17.22
C PHE A 297 13.86 41.57 -18.31
N GLN A 298 13.40 42.83 -18.24
CA GLN A 298 13.54 43.81 -19.32
C GLN A 298 15.01 44.01 -19.75
N ARG A 299 15.37 43.44 -20.91
CA ARG A 299 16.74 43.25 -21.42
C ARG A 299 17.61 44.49 -21.68
N LYS A 300 17.14 45.74 -21.50
CA LYS A 300 17.81 46.90 -22.12
C LYS A 300 18.42 47.97 -21.20
N LYS A 301 18.34 47.90 -19.86
CA LYS A 301 18.92 48.97 -19.02
C LYS A 301 19.64 48.61 -17.70
N ARG A 302 19.75 47.35 -17.28
CA ARG A 302 20.06 47.08 -15.85
C ARG A 302 20.87 45.79 -15.54
N LEU A 303 21.86 45.44 -16.34
CA LEU A 303 22.92 44.49 -15.89
C LEU A 303 23.96 45.14 -14.96
N ASP A 304 23.75 46.41 -14.58
CA ASP A 304 24.62 47.19 -13.70
C ASP A 304 23.94 47.45 -12.33
N ILE A 305 22.90 46.67 -12.00
CA ILE A 305 22.28 46.75 -10.67
C ILE A 305 23.26 46.16 -9.67
N LYS A 306 23.76 47.02 -8.77
CA LYS A 306 24.51 46.65 -7.58
C LYS A 306 23.70 47.05 -6.36
N MET A 307 23.59 46.14 -5.41
CA MET A 307 22.86 46.35 -4.16
C MET A 307 23.78 46.09 -2.98
N ASN A 308 23.62 46.85 -1.91
CA ASN A 308 24.39 46.63 -0.69
C ASN A 308 23.73 45.53 0.17
N PRO A 309 24.50 44.83 1.01
CA PRO A 309 23.93 44.03 2.11
C PRO A 309 22.89 44.83 2.91
N GLY A 310 21.74 44.23 3.19
CA GLY A 310 20.60 44.88 3.87
C GLY A 310 19.75 45.81 3.00
N GLU A 311 20.11 46.03 1.73
CA GLU A 311 19.29 46.81 0.79
C GLU A 311 18.23 45.92 0.13
N GLY A 312 16.95 46.20 0.39
CA GLY A 312 15.83 45.41 -0.14
C GLY A 312 15.82 43.96 0.34
N LEU A 313 14.92 43.14 -0.21
CA LEU A 313 14.79 41.74 0.23
C LEU A 313 15.97 40.87 -0.18
N VAL A 314 16.61 41.16 -1.33
CA VAL A 314 17.83 40.46 -1.76
C VAL A 314 18.97 40.76 -0.78
N GLY A 315 19.17 42.02 -0.38
CA GLY A 315 20.16 42.37 0.63
C GLY A 315 19.83 41.82 2.02
N GLN A 316 18.54 41.72 2.37
CA GLN A 316 18.12 41.13 3.65
C GLN A 316 18.38 39.61 3.68
N CYS A 317 18.05 38.90 2.60
CA CYS A 317 18.34 37.48 2.42
C CYS A 317 19.85 37.17 2.58
N TYR A 318 20.71 38.06 2.09
CA TYR A 318 22.17 37.96 2.31
C TYR A 318 22.54 38.05 3.80
N LEU A 319 21.97 39.00 4.55
CA LEU A 319 22.29 39.20 5.96
C LEU A 319 21.77 38.07 6.85
N GLU A 320 20.54 37.61 6.60
CA GLU A 320 19.89 36.56 7.39
C GLU A 320 20.42 35.17 7.07
N LYS A 321 21.01 34.97 5.88
CA LYS A 321 21.43 33.65 5.36
C LYS A 321 20.28 32.65 5.33
N ASP A 322 19.06 33.14 5.14
CA ASP A 322 17.85 32.35 5.04
C ASP A 322 17.04 32.79 3.82
N TYR A 323 16.17 31.91 3.34
CA TYR A 323 15.29 32.22 2.22
C TYR A 323 14.14 33.13 2.66
N ILE A 324 13.68 33.97 1.74
CA ILE A 324 12.49 34.80 1.92
C ILE A 324 11.45 34.31 0.92
N TYR A 325 10.27 33.91 1.41
CA TYR A 325 9.17 33.48 0.56
C TYR A 325 7.94 34.35 0.78
N LEU A 326 7.56 35.10 -0.25
CA LEU A 326 6.41 35.99 -0.26
C LEU A 326 5.29 35.39 -1.09
N THR A 327 4.12 35.17 -0.48
CA THR A 327 2.88 34.74 -1.15
C THR A 327 1.87 35.88 -1.32
N GLU A 328 2.08 37.00 -0.61
CA GLU A 328 1.29 38.22 -0.73
C GLU A 328 2.20 39.32 -1.28
N VAL A 329 2.27 39.44 -2.60
CA VAL A 329 3.13 40.40 -3.27
C VAL A 329 2.40 41.75 -3.38
N PRO A 330 2.96 42.85 -2.84
CA PRO A 330 2.33 44.17 -2.94
C PRO A 330 2.14 44.62 -4.40
N GLU A 331 1.09 45.40 -4.65
CA GLU A 331 0.84 45.94 -5.99
C GLU A 331 2.01 46.80 -6.48
N ASN A 332 2.41 46.62 -7.75
CA ASN A 332 3.54 47.32 -8.38
C ASN A 332 4.92 47.04 -7.78
N TYR A 333 5.07 46.01 -6.94
CA TYR A 333 6.37 45.58 -6.41
C TYR A 333 7.27 45.03 -7.53
N ILE A 334 6.74 44.10 -8.33
CA ILE A 334 7.37 43.57 -9.53
C ILE A 334 6.29 43.14 -10.53
N ASN A 335 6.50 43.41 -11.83
CA ASN A 335 5.53 43.08 -12.88
C ASN A 335 6.14 42.09 -13.87
N ILE A 336 5.47 40.96 -14.07
CA ILE A 336 5.74 40.04 -15.18
C ILE A 336 5.15 40.64 -16.45
N LYS A 337 6.01 41.06 -17.37
CA LYS A 337 5.60 41.74 -18.62
C LYS A 337 5.63 40.79 -19.80
N SER A 338 4.55 40.82 -20.58
CA SER A 338 4.44 40.22 -21.90
C SER A 338 4.42 41.30 -22.99
N GLY A 339 4.46 40.90 -24.26
CA GLY A 339 4.23 41.82 -25.38
C GLY A 339 2.82 42.42 -25.44
N LEU A 340 1.88 41.91 -24.63
CA LEU A 340 0.46 42.28 -24.66
C LEU A 340 -0.02 42.98 -23.38
N GLY A 341 0.79 43.01 -22.31
CA GLY A 341 0.40 43.57 -21.02
C GLY A 341 1.32 43.09 -19.89
N ASP A 342 1.02 43.49 -18.65
CA ASP A 342 1.75 43.10 -17.46
C ASP A 342 0.84 42.65 -16.31
N ALA A 343 1.37 41.82 -15.42
CA ALA A 343 0.66 41.28 -14.27
C ALA A 343 1.60 41.07 -13.07
N ASN A 344 1.07 41.20 -11.84
CA ASN A 344 1.82 40.91 -10.62
C ASN A 344 1.97 39.40 -10.41
N PRO A 345 3.13 38.90 -9.96
CA PRO A 345 3.28 37.50 -9.59
C PRO A 345 2.43 37.18 -8.36
N LYS A 346 2.11 35.89 -8.20
CA LYS A 346 1.44 35.36 -7.02
C LYS A 346 2.43 35.09 -5.90
N SER A 347 3.67 34.75 -6.22
CA SER A 347 4.69 34.58 -5.21
C SER A 347 6.10 34.92 -5.70
N ILE A 348 6.95 35.30 -4.75
CA ILE A 348 8.37 35.58 -4.95
C ILE A 348 9.16 34.73 -3.97
N LEU A 349 10.14 33.99 -4.47
CA LEU A 349 11.07 33.18 -3.68
C LEU A 349 12.48 33.73 -3.85
N ILE A 350 13.11 34.09 -2.73
CA ILE A 350 14.47 34.62 -2.69
C ILE A 350 15.30 33.63 -1.87
N THR A 351 16.27 32.96 -2.49
CA THR A 351 17.08 31.92 -1.83
C THR A 351 18.56 32.26 -1.90
N PRO A 352 19.29 32.19 -0.77
CA PRO A 352 20.73 32.38 -0.77
C PRO A 352 21.45 31.11 -1.24
N MET A 353 22.59 31.29 -1.90
CA MET A 353 23.51 30.22 -2.27
C MET A 353 24.65 30.18 -1.25
N ILE A 354 24.62 29.22 -0.33
CA ILE A 354 25.48 29.19 0.86
C ILE A 354 26.41 27.99 0.82
N VAL A 355 27.70 28.21 1.14
CA VAL A 355 28.68 27.14 1.42
C VAL A 355 29.51 27.59 2.62
N ASN A 356 29.71 26.72 3.61
CA ASN A 356 30.48 27.03 4.83
C ASN A 356 30.06 28.35 5.50
N GLU A 357 28.74 28.58 5.60
CA GLU A 357 28.13 29.83 6.12
C GLU A 357 28.43 31.10 5.31
N GLU A 358 29.09 31.02 4.16
CA GLU A 358 29.32 32.17 3.28
C GLU A 358 28.30 32.20 2.14
N VAL A 359 27.70 33.37 1.88
CA VAL A 359 26.76 33.58 0.78
C VAL A 359 27.54 33.95 -0.48
N TYR A 360 27.46 33.13 -1.53
CA TYR A 360 28.13 33.38 -2.82
C TYR A 360 27.24 34.13 -3.82
N GLY A 361 25.94 34.11 -3.59
CA GLY A 361 24.96 34.81 -4.39
C GLY A 361 23.54 34.47 -3.98
N ILE A 362 22.57 35.03 -4.69
CA ILE A 362 21.14 34.96 -4.35
C ILE A 362 20.34 34.78 -5.63
N PHE A 363 19.38 33.85 -5.58
CA PHE A 363 18.31 33.77 -6.56
C PHE A 363 17.11 34.58 -6.10
N GLU A 364 16.46 35.25 -7.03
CA GLU A 364 15.13 35.82 -6.86
C GLU A 364 14.24 35.31 -7.99
N ILE A 365 13.20 34.54 -7.66
CA ILE A 365 12.32 33.88 -8.61
C ILE A 365 10.88 34.37 -8.39
N ALA A 366 10.24 34.85 -9.45
CA ALA A 366 8.85 35.28 -9.42
C ALA A 366 7.96 34.36 -10.26
N SER A 367 6.81 33.96 -9.70
CA SER A 367 5.87 33.04 -10.35
C SER A 367 4.41 33.42 -10.13
N PHE A 368 3.55 33.04 -11.07
CA PHE A 368 2.09 33.08 -10.93
C PHE A 368 1.52 31.92 -10.10
N HIS A 369 2.30 30.90 -9.81
CA HIS A 369 1.94 29.83 -8.88
C HIS A 369 2.80 29.91 -7.62
N THR A 370 2.29 29.35 -6.52
CA THR A 370 3.03 29.20 -5.27
C THR A 370 4.05 28.07 -5.40
N PHE A 371 5.15 28.16 -4.67
CA PHE A 371 6.11 27.07 -4.51
C PHE A 371 5.72 26.17 -3.33
N GLU A 372 5.79 24.87 -3.55
CA GLU A 372 5.69 23.88 -2.47
C GLU A 372 7.03 23.73 -1.75
N GLN A 373 7.01 23.23 -0.50
CA GLN A 373 8.20 23.11 0.33
C GLN A 373 9.33 22.33 -0.36
N TYR A 374 9.02 21.22 -1.05
CA TYR A 374 10.03 20.41 -1.73
C TYR A 374 10.74 21.17 -2.87
N GLN A 375 10.10 22.20 -3.46
CA GLN A 375 10.72 23.06 -4.48
C GLN A 375 11.66 24.09 -3.86
N ILE A 376 11.30 24.59 -2.67
CA ILE A 376 12.15 25.50 -1.87
C ILE A 376 13.38 24.75 -1.37
N ASP A 377 13.20 23.56 -0.80
CA ASP A 377 14.30 22.70 -0.34
C ASP A 377 15.25 22.36 -1.49
N PHE A 378 14.69 22.04 -2.67
CA PHE A 378 15.47 21.85 -3.90
C PHE A 378 16.28 23.10 -4.29
N MET A 379 15.71 24.30 -4.19
CA MET A 379 16.43 25.54 -4.48
C MET A 379 17.60 25.77 -3.52
N LEU A 380 17.45 25.44 -2.24
CA LEU A 380 18.52 25.55 -1.25
C LEU A 380 19.66 24.57 -1.54
N GLU A 381 19.34 23.29 -1.77
CA GLU A 381 20.34 22.25 -2.09
C GLU A 381 21.05 22.52 -3.44
N MET A 382 20.29 23.00 -4.43
CA MET A 382 20.87 23.43 -5.70
C MET A 382 21.76 24.68 -5.50
N GLY A 383 21.33 25.63 -4.67
CA GLY A 383 22.09 26.83 -4.34
C GLY A 383 23.45 26.51 -3.74
N GLU A 384 23.53 25.55 -2.82
CA GLU A 384 24.78 25.04 -2.26
C GLU A 384 25.71 24.46 -3.35
N ASN A 385 25.17 23.60 -4.22
CA ASN A 385 25.94 23.03 -5.34
C ASN A 385 26.49 24.08 -6.31
N ILE A 386 25.69 25.10 -6.61
CA ILE A 386 26.10 26.21 -7.47
C ILE A 386 27.17 27.06 -6.77
N ALA A 387 27.00 27.39 -5.50
CA ALA A 387 27.99 28.13 -4.72
C ALA A 387 29.34 27.40 -4.67
N MET A 388 29.35 26.08 -4.48
CA MET A 388 30.59 25.28 -4.52
C MET A 388 31.31 25.42 -5.88
N GLN A 389 30.57 25.32 -6.99
CA GLN A 389 31.14 25.48 -8.33
C GLN A 389 31.63 26.91 -8.58
N LEU A 390 30.89 27.92 -8.15
CA LEU A 390 31.29 29.33 -8.27
C LEU A 390 32.57 29.62 -7.48
N ASN A 391 32.69 29.07 -6.27
CA ASN A 391 33.91 29.18 -5.47
C ASN A 391 35.11 28.53 -6.20
N SER A 392 34.92 27.33 -6.75
CA SER A 392 35.93 26.64 -7.55
C SER A 392 36.37 27.46 -8.77
N LEU A 393 35.41 28.01 -9.54
CA LEU A 393 35.71 28.85 -10.70
C LEU A 393 36.48 30.12 -10.32
N LYS A 394 36.07 30.82 -9.25
CA LYS A 394 36.75 32.01 -8.75
C LYS A 394 38.18 31.71 -8.30
N ASN A 395 38.39 30.60 -7.60
CA ASN A 395 39.72 30.16 -7.16
C ASN A 395 40.61 29.76 -8.34
N ASN A 396 40.05 29.08 -9.34
CA ASN A 396 40.77 28.72 -10.56
C ASN A 396 41.16 29.96 -11.38
N GLU A 397 40.28 30.96 -11.49
CA GLU A 397 40.58 32.21 -12.17
C GLU A 397 41.69 33.00 -11.45
N LYS A 398 41.60 33.13 -10.12
CA LYS A 398 42.65 33.75 -9.30
C LYS A 398 43.98 33.02 -9.43
N THR A 399 43.97 31.69 -9.45
CA THR A 399 45.18 30.88 -9.65
C THR A 399 45.79 31.12 -11.04
N LYS A 400 44.96 31.18 -12.10
CA LYS A 400 45.42 31.50 -13.46
C LYS A 400 46.04 32.90 -13.55
N GLN A 401 45.45 33.90 -12.89
CA GLN A 401 45.98 35.27 -12.83
C GLN A 401 47.34 35.31 -12.12
N LEU A 402 47.44 34.73 -10.92
CA LEU A 402 48.69 34.67 -10.15
C LEU A 402 49.79 33.91 -10.90
N LEU A 403 49.45 32.83 -11.61
CA LEU A 403 50.41 32.11 -12.45
C LEU A 403 50.92 32.97 -13.61
N ALA A 404 50.05 33.76 -14.25
CA ALA A 404 50.45 34.67 -15.32
C ALA A 404 51.37 35.78 -14.80
N GLU A 405 51.05 36.37 -13.64
CA GLU A 405 51.91 37.37 -12.97
C GLU A 405 53.28 36.79 -12.61
N MET A 406 53.32 35.57 -12.07
CA MET A 406 54.59 34.89 -11.76
C MET A 406 55.43 34.62 -13.01
N GLN A 407 54.80 34.22 -14.12
CA GLN A 407 55.49 34.01 -15.39
C GLN A 407 56.07 35.32 -15.94
N GLU A 408 55.32 36.41 -15.88
CA GLU A 408 55.79 37.73 -16.30
C GLU A 408 56.98 38.20 -15.44
N GLN A 409 56.86 38.08 -14.12
CA GLN A 409 57.95 38.42 -13.19
C GLN A 409 59.20 37.57 -13.44
N SER A 410 59.03 36.26 -13.68
CA SER A 410 60.16 35.38 -14.01
C SER A 410 60.85 35.79 -15.32
N GLN A 411 60.09 36.21 -16.34
CA GLN A 411 60.66 36.68 -17.61
C GLN A 411 61.42 38.00 -17.43
N GLN A 412 60.89 38.92 -16.62
CA GLN A 412 61.57 40.18 -16.29
C GLN A 412 62.88 39.92 -15.54
N LEU A 413 62.89 39.02 -14.55
CA LEU A 413 64.10 38.63 -13.83
C LEU A 413 65.16 38.02 -14.76
N HIS A 414 64.76 37.11 -15.66
CA HIS A 414 65.69 36.53 -16.63
C HIS A 414 66.27 37.59 -17.58
N SER A 415 65.47 38.58 -17.99
CA SER A 415 65.97 39.69 -18.80
C SER A 415 66.96 40.57 -18.03
N GLN A 416 66.68 40.86 -16.76
CA GLN A 416 67.58 41.62 -15.89
C GLN A 416 68.89 40.87 -15.62
N GLU A 417 68.83 39.55 -15.43
CA GLU A 417 70.02 38.71 -15.26
C GLU A 417 70.90 38.72 -16.52
N GLU A 418 70.30 38.63 -17.71
CA GLU A 418 71.03 38.69 -18.98
C GLU A 418 71.66 40.07 -19.22
N GLU A 419 70.93 41.16 -18.93
CA GLU A 419 71.47 42.52 -19.00
C GLU A 419 72.62 42.72 -17.99
N MET A 420 72.47 42.20 -16.77
CA MET A 420 73.54 42.24 -15.76
C MET A 420 74.76 41.43 -16.20
N ARG A 421 74.57 40.26 -16.82
CA ARG A 421 75.68 39.47 -17.38
C ARG A 421 76.42 40.23 -18.48
N GLN A 422 75.69 40.84 -19.41
CA GLN A 422 76.28 41.67 -20.47
C GLN A 422 77.06 42.86 -19.91
N ASN A 423 76.49 43.58 -18.94
CA ASN A 423 77.19 44.67 -18.26
C ASN A 423 78.47 44.20 -17.54
N MET A 424 78.46 43.00 -16.96
CA MET A 424 79.65 42.41 -16.33
C MET A 424 80.71 42.02 -17.37
N GLU A 425 80.32 41.47 -18.51
CA GLU A 425 81.22 41.16 -19.64
C GLU A 425 81.85 42.44 -20.23
N GLU A 426 81.08 43.51 -20.43
CA GLU A 426 81.59 44.82 -20.89
C GLU A 426 82.52 45.47 -19.87
N LEU A 427 82.19 45.39 -18.58
CA LEU A 427 83.03 45.90 -17.51
C LEU A 427 84.38 45.16 -17.48
N GLN A 428 84.36 43.84 -17.62
CA GLN A 428 85.58 43.03 -17.68
C GLN A 428 86.43 43.39 -18.91
N ALA A 429 85.82 43.51 -20.10
CA ALA A 429 86.52 43.93 -21.32
C ALA A 429 87.13 45.34 -21.17
N THR A 430 86.41 46.26 -20.52
CA THR A 430 86.91 47.62 -20.22
C THR A 430 88.09 47.59 -19.26
N GLN A 431 88.04 46.77 -18.21
CA GLN A 431 89.16 46.57 -17.29
C GLN A 431 90.39 46.01 -18.02
N GLU A 432 90.23 44.96 -18.83
CA GLU A 432 91.32 44.39 -19.63
C GLU A 432 91.94 45.41 -20.59
N GLN A 433 91.11 46.27 -21.20
CA GLN A 433 91.58 47.36 -22.05
C GLN A 433 92.34 48.43 -21.25
N GLN A 434 91.86 48.82 -20.07
CA GLN A 434 92.55 49.77 -19.20
C GLN A 434 93.91 49.22 -18.74
N GLU A 435 93.99 47.95 -18.34
CA GLU A 435 95.26 47.31 -17.98
C GLU A 435 96.23 47.25 -19.16
N ARG A 436 95.73 47.08 -20.38
CA ARG A 436 96.56 47.12 -21.59
C ARG A 436 97.08 48.54 -21.85
N GLN A 437 96.21 49.55 -21.78
CA GLN A 437 96.60 50.95 -21.94
C GLN A 437 97.61 51.38 -20.87
N GLU A 438 97.43 50.94 -19.62
CA GLU A 438 98.37 51.22 -18.55
C GLU A 438 99.74 50.60 -18.84
N ARG A 439 99.79 49.37 -19.36
CA ARG A 439 101.03 48.72 -19.78
C ARG A 439 101.70 49.45 -20.94
N GLU A 440 100.94 49.86 -21.95
CA GLU A 440 101.44 50.63 -23.10
C GLU A 440 101.99 51.99 -22.66
N LEU A 441 101.26 52.71 -21.81
CA LEU A 441 101.68 54.00 -21.26
C LEU A 441 102.95 53.86 -20.40
N ARG A 442 103.04 52.82 -19.56
CA ARG A 442 104.26 52.53 -18.78
C ARG A 442 105.46 52.26 -19.70
N ALA A 443 105.27 51.51 -20.78
CA ALA A 443 106.33 51.24 -21.75
C ALA A 443 106.79 52.51 -22.48
N GLU A 444 105.86 53.38 -22.87
CA GLU A 444 106.17 54.69 -23.46
C GLU A 444 106.93 55.59 -22.46
N LEU A 445 106.51 55.61 -21.19
CA LEU A 445 107.21 56.32 -20.12
C LEU A 445 108.65 55.81 -19.95
N ASP A 446 108.85 54.49 -19.97
CA ASP A 446 110.19 53.88 -19.90
C ASP A 446 111.05 54.19 -21.14
N GLU A 447 110.45 54.32 -22.33
CA GLU A 447 111.16 54.77 -23.54
C GLU A 447 111.54 56.25 -23.47
N VAL A 448 110.61 57.12 -23.05
CA VAL A 448 110.86 58.55 -22.86
C VAL A 448 111.95 58.76 -21.81
N GLN A 449 111.91 58.02 -20.71
CA GLN A 449 112.92 58.08 -19.66
C GLN A 449 114.30 57.66 -20.20
N ARG A 450 114.38 56.56 -20.96
CA ARG A 450 115.63 56.13 -21.63
C ARG A 450 116.13 57.15 -22.65
N ALA A 451 115.25 57.76 -23.44
CA ALA A 451 115.62 58.80 -24.40
C ALA A 451 116.14 60.06 -23.69
N LYS A 452 115.52 60.44 -22.56
CA LYS A 452 115.99 61.53 -21.69
C LYS A 452 117.37 61.23 -21.12
N GLU A 453 117.59 60.05 -20.55
CA GLU A 453 118.90 59.63 -20.03
C GLU A 453 119.97 59.64 -21.13
N ALA A 454 119.66 59.17 -22.34
CA ALA A 454 120.57 59.23 -23.48
C ALA A 454 120.89 60.68 -23.92
N LEU A 455 119.89 61.58 -23.87
CA LEU A 455 120.08 62.99 -24.18
C LEU A 455 120.94 63.69 -23.13
N GLU A 456 120.72 63.39 -21.84
CA GLU A 456 121.56 63.87 -20.74
C GLU A 456 123.01 63.38 -20.91
N GLN A 457 123.24 62.11 -21.27
CA GLN A 457 124.58 61.61 -21.59
C GLN A 457 125.21 62.34 -22.80
N GLN A 458 124.44 62.68 -23.83
CA GLN A 458 124.95 63.45 -24.96
C GLN A 458 125.29 64.90 -24.59
N LEU A 459 124.50 65.51 -23.70
CA LEU A 459 124.77 66.84 -23.15
C LEU A 459 126.04 66.81 -22.31
N ASP A 460 126.21 65.83 -21.42
CA ASP A 460 127.42 65.63 -20.63
C ASP A 460 128.65 65.44 -21.52
N GLN A 461 128.55 64.60 -22.56
CA GLN A 461 129.63 64.41 -23.54
C GLN A 461 129.97 65.70 -24.29
N LYS A 462 128.96 66.50 -24.68
CA LYS A 462 129.18 67.80 -25.31
C LYS A 462 129.81 68.80 -24.36
N GLU A 463 129.39 68.86 -23.11
CA GLU A 463 130.00 69.72 -22.09
C GLU A 463 131.46 69.32 -21.85
N GLU A 464 131.76 68.02 -21.82
CA GLU A 464 133.12 67.51 -21.71
C GLU A 464 133.96 67.84 -22.96
N LEU A 465 133.37 67.80 -24.16
CA LEU A 465 134.01 68.20 -25.41
C LEU A 465 134.27 69.70 -25.48
N ILE A 466 133.31 70.53 -25.03
CA ILE A 466 133.44 71.99 -24.93
C ILE A 466 134.53 72.34 -23.92
N LYS A 467 134.60 71.65 -22.77
CA LYS A 467 135.70 71.79 -21.83
C LYS A 467 137.04 71.47 -22.48
N LYS A 468 137.16 70.38 -23.24
CA LYS A 468 138.38 70.02 -23.97
C LYS A 468 138.78 71.08 -25.01
N LEU A 469 137.82 71.58 -25.79
CA LEU A 469 138.01 72.63 -26.81
C LEU A 469 138.30 74.03 -26.24
N GLN A 470 138.05 74.27 -24.94
CA GLN A 470 138.42 75.51 -24.25
C GLN A 470 139.79 75.41 -23.53
N THR A 471 140.42 74.23 -23.54
CA THR A 471 141.75 73.98 -22.95
C THR A 471 142.88 73.72 -23.95
N ASP A 472 142.59 73.74 -25.25
CA ASP A 472 143.57 73.80 -26.36
C ASP A 472 143.43 75.16 -27.07
#